data_AF-A0A382GN98-F1
#
_entry.id   AF-A0A382GN98-F1
#
_cell.length_a   1.000
_cell.length_b   1.000
_cell.length_c   1.000
_cell.angle_alpha   90.00
_cell.angle_beta   90.00
_cell.angle_gamma   90.00
#
_symmetry.space_group_name_H-M   'P 1'
#
loop_
_entity.id
_entity.type
_entity.pdbx_description
1 polymer ?
#
loop_
_entity_poly.entity_id
_entity_poly.type
_entity_poly.pdbx_seq_one_letter_code
_entity_poly.pdbx_strand_id
1 'polypeptide(L)'
;MNVKTEKLFLDKIDTELKIEPKDWMPDKYRSHLVRQISQHAHSEVIGMQPEGNWISRAPSLRAKMVLIAKVQDEAGHGLYLYSACETLGITRNELIHQLHTGNAKYSNIFNYPTLTWADIGAIGWLVDGAAIVKQQSLRKTS
;
A
#
# COMPACT_ATOMS: atom_id res chain seq x y z
N MET A 1 31.42 7.30 -2.11
CA MET A 1 30.38 7.56 -1.09
C MET A 1 30.89 8.65 -0.17
N ASN A 2 30.08 9.69 0.11
CA ASN A 2 30.47 10.78 1.00
C ASN A 2 30.16 10.38 2.44
N VAL A 3 31.17 9.91 3.19
CA VAL A 3 31.05 9.42 4.58
C VAL A 3 30.32 10.42 5.49
N LYS A 4 30.42 11.73 5.18
CA LYS A 4 29.75 12.79 5.94
C LYS A 4 28.22 12.77 5.79
N THR A 5 27.68 12.52 4.59
CA THR A 5 26.22 12.50 4.38
C THR A 5 25.60 11.24 4.95
N GLU A 6 26.31 10.12 4.86
CA GLU A 6 25.88 8.84 5.46
C GLU A 6 25.77 8.94 6.98
N LYS A 7 26.76 9.55 7.64
CA LYS A 7 26.69 9.84 9.07
C LYS A 7 25.49 10.71 9.44
N LEU A 8 25.26 11.81 8.70
CA LEU A 8 24.11 12.70 8.95
C LEU A 8 22.75 11.99 8.79
N PHE A 9 22.65 11.07 7.84
CA PHE A 9 21.45 10.24 7.67
C PHE A 9 21.26 9.32 8.88
N LEU A 10 22.31 8.60 9.32
CA LEU A 10 22.23 7.72 10.48
C LEU A 10 21.91 8.48 11.76
N ASP A 11 22.53 9.64 11.99
CA ASP A 11 22.25 10.49 13.15
C ASP A 11 20.76 10.91 13.21
N LYS A 12 20.12 11.17 12.04
CA LYS A 12 18.67 11.43 11.97
C LYS A 12 17.85 10.20 12.35
N ILE A 13 18.20 9.03 11.83
CA ILE A 13 17.52 7.76 12.17
C ILE A 13 17.60 7.47 13.66
N ASP A 14 18.80 7.57 14.26
CA ASP A 14 19.05 7.27 15.67
C ASP A 14 18.34 8.24 16.63
N THR A 15 18.05 9.45 16.16
CA THR A 15 17.31 10.48 16.92
C THR A 15 15.80 10.52 16.58
N GLU A 16 15.31 9.52 15.84
CA GLU A 16 13.91 9.42 15.37
C GLU A 16 13.42 10.62 14.55
N LEU A 17 14.34 11.38 13.94
CA LEU A 17 13.99 12.45 13.00
C LEU A 17 13.51 11.86 11.68
N LYS A 18 12.43 12.43 11.14
CA LYS A 18 11.84 11.98 9.87
C LYS A 18 12.75 12.31 8.69
N ILE A 19 12.83 11.36 7.76
CA ILE A 19 13.50 11.54 6.47
C ILE A 19 12.51 12.12 5.48
N GLU A 20 12.72 13.38 5.09
CA GLU A 20 11.83 14.09 4.17
C GLU A 20 12.29 13.94 2.70
N PRO A 21 11.42 14.17 1.70
CA PRO A 21 11.75 13.94 0.29
C PRO A 21 12.98 14.68 -0.24
N LYS A 22 13.28 15.86 0.32
CA LYS A 22 14.44 16.69 -0.04
C LYS A 22 15.72 16.30 0.67
N ASP A 23 15.63 15.45 1.69
CA ASP A 23 16.79 14.98 2.41
C ASP A 23 17.64 14.04 1.54
N TRP A 24 18.94 14.12 1.75
CA TRP A 24 19.81 13.06 1.25
C TRP A 24 19.50 11.76 1.99
N MET A 25 19.36 10.67 1.24
CA MET A 25 19.19 9.32 1.75
C MET A 25 19.96 8.33 0.85
N PRO A 26 20.43 7.19 1.37
CA PRO A 26 21.11 6.20 0.55
C PRO A 26 20.23 5.67 -0.60
N ASP A 27 20.82 5.41 -1.77
CA ASP A 27 20.06 4.91 -2.94
C ASP A 27 19.38 3.55 -2.66
N LYS A 28 20.02 2.70 -1.84
CA LYS A 28 19.42 1.44 -1.39
C LYS A 28 18.22 1.67 -0.48
N TYR A 29 18.26 2.70 0.38
CA TYR A 29 17.14 3.09 1.23
C TYR A 29 15.97 3.58 0.37
N ARG A 30 16.23 4.52 -0.54
CA ARG A 30 15.25 5.06 -1.49
C ARG A 30 14.59 3.96 -2.32
N SER A 31 15.39 3.09 -2.95
CA SER A 31 14.86 2.02 -3.80
C SER A 31 14.08 0.97 -3.00
N HIS A 32 14.46 0.70 -1.74
CA HIS A 32 13.69 -0.16 -0.86
C HIS A 32 12.33 0.45 -0.50
N LEU A 33 12.29 1.74 -0.16
CA LEU A 33 11.05 2.46 0.12
C LEU A 33 10.15 2.52 -1.11
N VAL A 34 10.69 2.84 -2.29
CA VAL A 34 9.94 2.81 -3.56
C VAL A 34 9.30 1.44 -3.73
N ARG A 35 10.08 0.35 -3.58
CA ARG A 35 9.56 -1.01 -3.68
C ARG A 35 8.48 -1.31 -2.65
N GLN A 36 8.64 -0.89 -1.40
CA GLN A 36 7.68 -1.21 -0.33
C GLN A 36 6.38 -0.42 -0.49
N ILE A 37 6.47 0.90 -0.68
CA ILE A 37 5.32 1.79 -0.77
C ILE A 37 4.55 1.52 -2.08
N SER A 38 5.25 1.25 -3.19
CA SER A 38 4.57 0.90 -4.45
C SER A 38 3.80 -0.41 -4.33
N GLN A 39 4.40 -1.45 -3.76
CA GLN A 39 3.73 -2.74 -3.59
C GLN A 39 2.56 -2.63 -2.60
N HIS A 40 2.64 -1.72 -1.63
CA HIS A 40 1.51 -1.37 -0.78
C HIS A 40 0.41 -0.69 -1.62
N ALA A 41 0.73 0.35 -2.40
CA ALA A 41 -0.24 1.01 -3.28
C ALA A 41 -0.92 0.04 -4.27
N HIS A 42 -0.13 -0.86 -4.87
CA HIS A 42 -0.63 -1.91 -5.75
C HIS A 42 -1.58 -2.87 -5.01
N SER A 43 -1.29 -3.16 -3.74
CA SER A 43 -2.15 -4.01 -2.90
C SER A 43 -3.52 -3.38 -2.69
N GLU A 44 -3.61 -2.06 -2.44
CA GLU A 44 -4.91 -1.40 -2.29
C GLU A 44 -5.72 -1.47 -3.59
N VAL A 45 -5.07 -1.21 -4.75
CA VAL A 45 -5.75 -1.25 -6.06
C VAL A 45 -6.20 -2.66 -6.44
N ILE A 46 -5.35 -3.67 -6.26
CA ILE A 46 -5.69 -5.05 -6.62
C ILE A 46 -6.71 -5.63 -5.64
N GLY A 47 -6.65 -5.25 -4.36
CA GLY A 47 -7.60 -5.70 -3.32
C GLY A 47 -9.06 -5.33 -3.61
N MET A 48 -9.30 -4.27 -4.37
CA MET A 48 -10.63 -3.89 -4.83
C MET A 48 -11.29 -4.96 -5.72
N GLN A 49 -10.54 -5.81 -6.42
CA GLN A 49 -11.09 -6.78 -7.39
C GLN A 49 -11.89 -7.91 -6.74
N PRO A 50 -11.35 -8.68 -5.75
CA PRO A 50 -12.11 -9.74 -5.09
C PRO A 50 -13.34 -9.23 -4.34
N GLU A 51 -13.27 -8.03 -3.76
CA GLU A 51 -14.41 -7.38 -3.09
C GLU A 51 -15.43 -6.81 -4.08
N GLY A 52 -14.93 -6.15 -5.14
CA GLY A 52 -15.74 -5.60 -6.23
C GLY A 52 -16.60 -6.65 -6.93
N ASN A 53 -16.12 -7.89 -7.02
CA ASN A 53 -16.85 -9.04 -7.54
C ASN A 53 -18.22 -9.27 -6.83
N TRP A 54 -18.38 -8.81 -5.60
CA TRP A 54 -19.60 -8.99 -4.80
C TRP A 54 -20.48 -7.74 -4.68
N ILE A 55 -20.05 -6.58 -5.19
CA ILE A 55 -20.84 -5.33 -5.11
C ILE A 55 -22.24 -5.51 -5.72
N SER A 56 -22.36 -6.13 -6.89
CA SER A 56 -23.66 -6.35 -7.54
C SER A 56 -24.52 -7.42 -6.84
N ARG A 57 -23.88 -8.36 -6.12
CA ARG A 57 -24.49 -9.57 -5.53
C ARG A 57 -24.67 -9.53 -4.01
N ALA A 58 -24.35 -8.41 -3.37
CA ALA A 58 -24.50 -8.25 -1.92
C ALA A 58 -25.95 -8.54 -1.47
N PRO A 59 -26.16 -9.25 -0.34
CA PRO A 59 -27.46 -9.81 0.04
C PRO A 59 -28.47 -8.79 0.59
N SER A 60 -28.04 -7.55 0.82
CA SER A 60 -28.91 -6.45 1.22
C SER A 60 -28.36 -5.11 0.74
N LEU A 61 -29.22 -4.09 0.64
CA LEU A 61 -28.79 -2.72 0.31
C LEU A 61 -27.82 -2.17 1.35
N ARG A 62 -28.01 -2.47 2.63
CA ARG A 62 -27.09 -2.08 3.70
C ARG A 62 -25.69 -2.64 3.46
N ALA A 63 -25.59 -3.95 3.22
CA ALA A 63 -24.33 -4.60 2.93
C ALA A 63 -23.67 -4.04 1.67
N LYS A 64 -24.45 -3.80 0.62
CA LYS A 64 -23.99 -3.20 -0.64
C LYS A 64 -23.39 -1.80 -0.42
N MET A 65 -24.08 -0.93 0.33
CA MET A 65 -23.61 0.42 0.63
C MET A 65 -22.27 0.41 1.39
N VAL A 66 -22.15 -0.44 2.42
CA VAL A 66 -20.91 -0.57 3.19
C VAL A 66 -19.76 -1.06 2.32
N LEU A 67 -20.00 -2.07 1.48
CA LEU A 67 -18.99 -2.61 0.58
C LEU A 67 -18.51 -1.59 -0.46
N ILE A 68 -19.44 -0.82 -1.04
CA ILE A 68 -19.09 0.26 -1.99
C ILE A 68 -18.23 1.32 -1.30
N ALA A 69 -18.61 1.75 -0.09
CA ALA A 69 -17.85 2.73 0.67
C ALA A 69 -16.42 2.23 0.96
N LYS A 70 -16.29 0.97 1.40
CA LYS A 70 -14.98 0.34 1.64
C LYS A 70 -14.12 0.34 0.37
N VAL A 71 -14.65 -0.19 -0.74
CA VAL A 71 -13.90 -0.28 -2.00
C VAL A 71 -13.51 1.10 -2.54
N GLN A 72 -14.34 2.12 -2.31
CA GLN A 72 -14.03 3.51 -2.61
C GLN A 72 -12.85 4.02 -1.77
N ASP A 73 -12.82 3.72 -0.47
CA ASP A 73 -11.73 4.11 0.41
C ASP A 73 -10.40 3.45 0.01
N GLU A 74 -10.40 2.17 -0.41
CA GLU A 74 -9.17 1.52 -0.89
C GLU A 74 -8.58 2.20 -2.14
N ALA A 75 -9.44 2.70 -3.03
CA ALA A 75 -8.98 3.52 -4.16
C ALA A 75 -8.30 4.80 -3.66
N GLY A 76 -8.86 5.45 -2.64
CA GLY A 76 -8.29 6.62 -1.97
C GLY A 76 -6.94 6.31 -1.31
N HIS A 77 -6.83 5.20 -0.57
CA HIS A 77 -5.59 4.74 0.04
C HIS A 77 -4.51 4.49 -1.02
N GLY A 78 -4.86 3.82 -2.12
CA GLY A 78 -3.97 3.64 -3.26
C GLY A 78 -3.45 4.96 -3.81
N LEU A 79 -4.30 5.99 -3.95
CA LEU A 79 -3.89 7.33 -4.36
C LEU A 79 -2.87 7.94 -3.39
N TYR A 80 -3.12 7.90 -2.08
CA TYR A 80 -2.20 8.44 -1.08
C TYR A 80 -0.83 7.75 -1.14
N LEU A 81 -0.81 6.43 -1.26
CA LEU A 81 0.44 5.65 -1.31
C LEU A 81 1.22 5.90 -2.60
N TYR A 82 0.53 6.02 -3.75
CA TYR A 82 1.21 6.45 -4.98
C TYR A 82 1.83 7.84 -4.83
N SER A 83 1.08 8.81 -4.30
CA SER A 83 1.61 10.16 -4.07
C SER A 83 2.81 10.16 -3.12
N ALA A 84 2.79 9.34 -2.05
CA ALA A 84 3.94 9.19 -1.16
C ALA A 84 5.15 8.61 -1.90
N CYS A 85 4.94 7.58 -2.73
CA CYS A 85 6.01 6.96 -3.52
C CYS A 85 6.62 7.95 -4.56
N GLU A 86 5.79 8.80 -5.17
CA GLU A 86 6.24 9.79 -6.15
C GLU A 86 7.23 10.81 -5.56
N THR A 87 7.16 11.08 -4.25
CA THR A 87 8.13 11.95 -3.56
C THR A 87 9.56 11.40 -3.59
N LEU A 88 9.73 10.10 -3.88
CA LEU A 88 11.03 9.43 -3.98
C LEU A 88 11.64 9.49 -5.38
N GLY A 89 10.97 10.13 -6.35
CA GLY A 89 11.51 10.41 -7.69
C GLY A 89 11.10 9.42 -8.79
N ILE A 90 10.08 8.59 -8.54
CA ILE A 90 9.47 7.69 -9.53
C ILE A 90 8.08 8.19 -9.92
N THR A 91 7.62 7.96 -11.14
CA THR A 91 6.28 8.39 -11.57
C THR A 91 5.24 7.30 -11.29
N ARG A 92 3.99 7.69 -11.02
CA ARG A 92 2.88 6.72 -10.91
C ARG A 92 2.70 5.86 -12.17
N ASN A 93 2.91 6.42 -13.36
CA ASN A 93 2.81 5.67 -14.62
C ASN A 93 3.82 4.51 -14.67
N GLU A 94 5.06 4.78 -14.25
CA GLU A 94 6.11 3.74 -14.14
C GLU A 94 5.72 2.67 -13.13
N LEU A 95 5.19 3.07 -11.96
CA LEU A 95 4.72 2.12 -10.95
C LEU A 95 3.60 1.22 -11.48
N ILE A 96 2.61 1.79 -12.16
CA ILE A 96 1.50 1.02 -12.77
C ILE A 96 2.02 0.09 -13.86
N HIS A 97 2.99 0.55 -14.67
CA HIS A 97 3.63 -0.28 -15.68
C HIS A 97 4.35 -1.49 -15.05
N GLN A 98 5.08 -1.27 -13.95
CA GLN A 98 5.75 -2.34 -13.20
C GLN A 98 4.75 -3.35 -12.61
N LEU A 99 3.59 -2.89 -12.14
CA LEU A 99 2.51 -3.78 -11.69
C LEU A 99 1.99 -4.64 -12.84
N HIS A 100 1.61 -4.03 -13.98
CA HIS A 100 1.03 -4.75 -15.12
C HIS A 100 2.01 -5.72 -15.80
N THR A 101 3.31 -5.42 -15.77
CA THR A 101 4.35 -6.29 -16.32
C THR A 101 4.81 -7.37 -15.34
N GLY A 102 4.33 -7.36 -14.10
CA GLY A 102 4.73 -8.31 -13.05
C GLY A 102 6.10 -8.05 -12.44
N ASN A 103 6.73 -6.92 -12.78
CA ASN A 103 8.01 -6.48 -12.20
C ASN A 103 7.86 -6.00 -10.74
N ALA A 104 6.68 -5.53 -10.35
CA ALA A 104 6.31 -5.22 -8.97
C ALA A 104 5.22 -6.17 -8.47
N LYS A 105 5.26 -6.47 -7.16
CA LYS A 105 4.30 -7.37 -6.50
C LYS A 105 3.13 -6.60 -5.89
N TYR A 106 2.14 -7.34 -5.43
CA TYR A 106 1.09 -6.90 -4.52
C TYR A 106 0.87 -8.02 -3.48
N SER A 107 0.04 -7.76 -2.48
CA SER A 107 -0.26 -8.74 -1.43
C SER A 107 -0.84 -10.03 -2.00
N ASN A 108 -0.22 -11.16 -1.67
CA ASN A 108 -0.62 -12.47 -2.20
C ASN A 108 -2.06 -12.87 -1.86
N ILE A 109 -2.65 -12.29 -0.81
CA ILE A 109 -4.02 -12.61 -0.38
C ILE A 109 -5.07 -12.30 -1.46
N PHE A 110 -4.78 -11.36 -2.35
CA PHE A 110 -5.71 -10.97 -3.41
C PHE A 110 -5.69 -11.90 -4.64
N ASN A 111 -4.87 -12.96 -4.61
CA ASN A 111 -4.90 -14.03 -5.60
C ASN A 111 -5.95 -15.11 -5.28
N TYR A 112 -6.62 -15.04 -4.13
CA TYR A 112 -7.62 -16.02 -3.71
C TYR A 112 -9.03 -15.59 -4.14
N PRO A 113 -9.86 -16.49 -4.68
CA PRO A 113 -11.20 -16.14 -5.16
C PRO A 113 -12.20 -15.93 -4.01
N THR A 114 -13.18 -15.05 -4.22
CA THR A 114 -14.35 -14.85 -3.35
C THR A 114 -15.56 -15.63 -3.88
N LEU A 115 -15.74 -16.84 -3.36
CA LEU A 115 -16.73 -17.82 -3.84
C LEU A 115 -18.13 -17.62 -3.22
N THR A 116 -18.19 -17.09 -2.00
CA THR A 116 -19.43 -16.85 -1.23
C THR A 116 -19.45 -15.46 -0.60
N TRP A 117 -20.63 -14.98 -0.21
CA TRP A 117 -20.75 -13.69 0.50
C TRP A 117 -19.99 -13.70 1.83
N ALA A 118 -19.86 -14.87 2.48
CA ALA A 118 -19.11 -15.01 3.72
C ALA A 118 -17.62 -14.61 3.55
N ASP A 119 -17.07 -14.78 2.34
CA ASP A 119 -15.68 -14.43 2.05
C ASP A 119 -15.44 -12.92 2.13
N ILE A 120 -16.45 -12.10 1.79
CA ILE A 120 -16.37 -10.64 1.95
C ILE A 120 -16.30 -10.25 3.43
N GLY A 121 -17.08 -10.93 4.28
CA GLY A 121 -16.99 -10.74 5.72
C GLY A 121 -15.63 -11.19 6.27
N ALA A 122 -15.08 -12.30 5.77
CA ALA A 122 -13.77 -12.79 6.17
C ALA A 122 -12.63 -11.87 5.71
N ILE A 123 -12.71 -11.29 4.52
CA ILE A 123 -11.75 -10.27 4.04
C ILE A 123 -11.80 -9.05 4.96
N GLY A 124 -12.98 -8.44 5.11
CA GLY A 124 -13.15 -7.23 5.91
C GLY A 124 -12.80 -7.38 7.40
N TRP A 125 -12.78 -8.61 7.92
CA TRP A 125 -12.37 -8.88 9.30
C TRP A 125 -10.94 -9.38 9.44
N LEU A 126 -10.59 -10.48 8.77
CA LEU A 126 -9.31 -11.17 8.97
C LEU A 126 -8.19 -10.55 8.12
N VAL A 127 -8.47 -10.29 6.84
CA VAL A 127 -7.47 -9.74 5.91
C VAL A 127 -7.17 -8.29 6.27
N ASP A 128 -8.21 -7.48 6.45
CA ASP A 128 -8.06 -6.09 6.89
C ASP A 128 -7.51 -6.00 8.32
N GLY A 129 -7.93 -6.90 9.22
CA GLY A 129 -7.37 -6.98 10.57
C GLY A 129 -5.85 -7.20 10.56
N ALA A 130 -5.37 -8.12 9.72
CA ALA A 130 -3.93 -8.33 9.53
C ALA A 130 -3.24 -7.13 8.87
N ALA A 131 -3.90 -6.45 7.93
CA ALA A 131 -3.39 -5.23 7.32
C ALA A 131 -3.25 -4.09 8.34
N ILE A 132 -4.25 -3.89 9.22
CA ILE A 132 -4.24 -2.88 10.27
C ILE A 132 -3.06 -3.07 11.22
N VAL A 133 -2.78 -4.30 11.68
CA VAL A 133 -1.63 -4.57 12.56
C VAL A 133 -0.32 -4.12 11.91
N LYS A 134 -0.13 -4.45 10.63
CA LYS A 134 1.05 -4.05 9.85
C LYS A 134 1.12 -2.53 9.63
N GLN A 135 0.01 -1.90 9.27
CA GLN A 135 -0.05 -0.46 9.00
C GLN A 135 0.15 0.36 10.28
N GLN A 136 -0.37 -0.13 11.41
CA GLN A 136 -0.15 0.46 12.73
C GLN A 136 1.32 0.49 13.11
N SER A 137 2.07 -0.59 12.84
CA SER A 137 3.52 -0.61 13.10
C SER A 137 4.29 0.35 12.19
N LEU A 138 3.78 0.64 10.99
CA LEU A 138 4.41 1.54 10.03
C LEU A 138 4.15 3.03 10.29
N ARG A 139 3.24 3.40 11.19
CA ARG A 139 2.96 4.82 11.51
C ARG A 139 4.18 5.57 12.05
N LYS A 140 5.16 4.85 12.61
CA LYS A 140 6.42 5.41 13.11
C LYS A 140 7.60 5.21 12.17
N THR A 141 7.39 4.72 10.94
CA THR A 141 8.46 4.59 9.94
C THR A 141 9.29 5.86 9.83
N SER A 142 10.60 5.70 9.68
CA SER A 142 11.58 6.78 9.62
C SER A 142 11.37 7.72 8.43
#